data_AF-A0AAD8FIX9-F1
#
_entry.id   AF-A0AAD8FIX9-F1
#
_cell.length_a   1.000
_cell.length_b   1.000
_cell.length_c   1.000
_cell.angle_alpha   90.00
_cell.angle_beta   90.00
_cell.angle_gamma   90.00
#
_symmetry.space_group_name_H-M   'P 1'
#
loop_
_entity.id
_entity.type
_entity.pdbx_description
1 polymer ?
#
loop_
_entity_poly.entity_id
_entity_poly.type
_entity_poly.pdbx_seq_one_letter_code
_entity_poly.pdbx_strand_id
1 'polypeptide(L)' 'GKVKIWMRCDQPSSNVTLHILSLQVDNTSLRFYGDFPGYTGPYYLTWSGDKDREFFILNLDGYTE' A
#
# COMPACT_ATOMS: atom_id res chain seq x y z
N GLY A 1 11.80 -6.12 -10.68
CA GLY A 1 11.96 -4.64 -10.78
C GLY A 1 11.57 -3.99 -9.47
N LYS A 2 11.82 -2.69 -9.29
CA LYS A 2 11.40 -1.95 -8.09
C LYS A 2 10.65 -0.69 -8.51
N VAL A 3 9.52 -0.43 -7.87
CA VAL A 3 8.68 0.76 -8.11
C VAL A 3 8.53 1.51 -6.79
N LYS A 4 8.53 2.84 -6.85
CA LYS A 4 8.17 3.72 -5.74
C LYS A 4 7.00 4.59 -6.20
N ILE A 5 5.92 4.60 -5.42
CA ILE A 5 4.70 5.36 -5.71
C ILE A 5 4.51 6.38 -4.59
N TRP A 6 4.26 7.63 -4.98
CA TRP A 6 3.87 8.70 -4.08
C TRP A 6 2.38 8.94 -4.22
N MET A 7 1.67 9.05 -3.10
CA MET A 7 0.22 9.25 -3.09
C MET A 7 -0.18 10.18 -1.96
N ARG A 8 -1.21 11.00 -2.20
CA ARG A 8 -1.88 11.82 -1.18
C ARG A 8 -3.13 11.08 -0.71
N CYS A 9 -3.35 11.04 0.59
CA CYS A 9 -4.55 10.48 1.18
C CYS A 9 -5.58 11.60 1.36
N ASP A 10 -6.68 11.54 0.61
CA ASP A 10 -7.73 12.57 0.65
C ASP A 10 -8.83 12.28 1.69
N GLN A 11 -8.96 11.01 2.10
CA GLN A 11 -9.90 10.56 3.13
C GLN A 11 -9.27 9.45 3.99
N PRO A 12 -9.57 9.38 5.30
CA PRO A 12 -9.09 8.29 6.15
C PRO A 12 -9.41 6.92 5.56
N SER A 13 -8.38 6.07 5.43
CA SER A 13 -8.50 4.74 4.87
C SER A 13 -7.55 3.78 5.58
N SER A 14 -7.95 2.52 5.68
CA SER A 14 -7.11 1.41 6.18
C SER A 14 -6.50 0.58 5.05
N ASN A 15 -6.69 0.98 3.80
CA ASN A 15 -6.08 0.28 2.67
C ASN A 15 -5.67 1.23 1.53
N VAL A 16 -4.77 0.71 0.69
CA VAL A 16 -4.41 1.29 -0.60
C VAL A 16 -4.68 0.24 -1.66
N THR A 17 -5.52 0.58 -2.64
CA THR A 17 -5.84 -0.30 -3.78
C THR A 17 -5.23 0.29 -5.05
N LEU A 18 -4.47 -0.53 -5.78
CA LEU A 18 -3.85 -0.19 -7.05
C LEU A 18 -4.22 -1.26 -8.08
N HIS A 19 -4.17 -0.91 -9.37
CA HIS A 19 -4.27 -1.90 -10.44
C HIS A 19 -2.95 -2.66 -10.60
N ILE A 20 -3.04 -3.95 -10.87
CA ILE A 20 -1.90 -4.84 -11.16
C ILE A 20 -2.26 -5.83 -12.26
N LEU A 21 -1.46 -5.88 -13.31
CA LEU A 21 -1.67 -6.80 -14.44
C LEU A 21 -0.43 -7.66 -14.66
N SER A 22 -0.58 -8.98 -14.53
CA SER A 22 0.46 -9.98 -14.82
C SER A 22 1.81 -9.77 -14.10
N LEU A 23 1.81 -9.08 -12.95
CA LEU A 23 3.01 -8.90 -12.12
C LEU A 23 2.98 -9.85 -10.92
N GLN A 24 4.13 -10.49 -10.65
CA GLN A 24 4.37 -11.19 -9.39
C GLN A 24 5.04 -10.23 -8.39
N VAL A 25 4.48 -10.14 -7.19
CA VAL A 25 4.99 -9.26 -6.13
C VAL A 25 5.69 -10.11 -5.07
N ASP A 26 6.93 -9.74 -4.75
CA ASP A 26 7.67 -10.34 -3.65
C ASP A 26 7.28 -9.66 -2.32
N ASN A 27 6.65 -10.44 -1.44
CA ASN A 27 6.13 -9.99 -0.15
C ASN A 27 7.19 -9.36 0.74
N THR A 28 8.44 -9.81 0.63
CA THR A 28 9.55 -9.33 1.49
C THR A 28 10.01 -7.92 1.14
N SER A 29 9.57 -7.40 -0.01
CA SER A 29 10.02 -6.11 -0.56
C SER A 29 9.05 -4.95 -0.35
N LEU A 30 7.86 -5.22 0.21
CA LEU A 30 6.82 -4.20 0.40
C LEU A 30 7.14 -3.29 1.59
N ARG A 31 7.05 -1.98 1.35
CA ARG A 31 7.24 -0.94 2.37
C ARG A 31 6.22 0.17 2.16
N PHE A 32 5.63 0.63 3.24
CA PHE A 32 4.75 1.78 3.29
C PHE A 32 5.23 2.73 4.38
N TYR A 33 5.41 4.01 4.06
CA TYR A 33 5.97 5.01 4.97
C TYR A 33 5.56 6.42 4.55
N GLY A 34 5.55 7.34 5.51
CA GLY A 34 5.29 8.77 5.29
C GLY A 34 6.42 9.45 4.50
N ASP A 35 6.09 10.56 3.85
CA ASP A 35 7.00 11.29 2.95
C ASP A 35 8.15 11.99 3.69
N PHE A 36 7.95 12.35 4.96
CA PHE A 36 8.91 13.17 5.73
C PHE A 36 9.33 12.54 7.06
N PRO A 37 10.59 12.76 7.49
CA PRO A 37 11.02 12.45 8.85
C PRO A 37 10.09 13.12 9.86
N GLY A 38 9.50 12.34 10.76
CA GLY A 38 8.55 12.81 11.77
C GLY A 38 7.08 12.63 11.42
N TYR A 39 6.74 12.28 10.17
CA TYR A 39 5.39 11.82 9.80
C TYR A 39 5.30 10.29 9.89
N THR A 40 4.62 9.80 10.92
CA THR A 40 4.21 8.41 11.01
C THR A 40 2.99 8.19 10.12
N GLY A 41 3.22 7.57 8.96
CA GLY A 41 2.15 6.93 8.20
C GLY A 41 1.74 5.61 8.88
N PRO A 42 0.59 5.05 8.52
CA PRO A 42 0.16 3.75 9.03
C PRO A 42 1.16 2.65 8.65
N TYR A 43 1.25 1.62 9.48
CA TYR A 43 2.11 0.48 9.23
C TYR A 43 1.46 -0.47 8.22
N TYR A 44 2.30 -1.01 7.34
CA TYR A 44 1.92 -2.11 6.47
C TYR A 44 1.67 -3.37 7.30
N LEU A 45 0.51 -4.00 7.12
CA LEU A 45 0.18 -5.26 7.76
C LEU A 45 0.35 -6.44 6.80
N THR A 46 -0.37 -6.39 5.69
CA THR A 46 -0.40 -7.47 4.70
C THR A 46 -0.87 -6.93 3.35
N TRP A 47 -0.77 -7.73 2.30
CA TRP A 47 -1.40 -7.43 1.03
C TRP A 47 -2.26 -8.60 0.55
N SER A 48 -3.18 -8.30 -0.35
CA SER A 48 -4.01 -9.28 -1.04
C SER A 48 -4.19 -8.87 -2.50
N GLY A 49 -4.37 -9.86 -3.37
CA GLY A 49 -4.64 -9.64 -4.79
C GLY A 49 -6.06 -10.06 -5.14
N ASP A 50 -6.73 -9.28 -5.98
CA ASP A 50 -7.96 -9.66 -6.64
C ASP A 50 -7.67 -9.89 -8.13
N LYS A 51 -7.72 -11.15 -8.56
CA LYS A 51 -7.38 -11.51 -9.94
C LYS A 51 -8.45 -11.12 -10.94
N ASP A 52 -9.72 -11.13 -10.54
CA ASP A 52 -10.84 -10.85 -11.44
C ASP A 52 -10.94 -9.35 -11.71
N ARG A 53 -10.61 -8.53 -10.71
CA ARG A 53 -10.61 -7.07 -10.80
C ARG A 53 -9.23 -6.47 -11.08
N GLU A 54 -8.21 -7.31 -11.19
CA GLU A 54 -6.82 -6.91 -11.40
C GLU A 54 -6.33 -5.89 -10.35
N PHE A 55 -6.63 -6.18 -9.07
CA PHE A 55 -6.26 -5.31 -7.95
C PHE A 55 -5.13 -5.87 -7.10
N PHE A 56 -4.32 -4.94 -6.63
CA PHE A 56 -3.32 -5.09 -5.59
C PHE A 56 -3.76 -4.23 -4.41
N ILE A 57 -4.05 -4.87 -3.28
CA ILE A 57 -4.63 -4.22 -2.11
C ILE A 57 -3.62 -4.34 -0.96
N LEU A 58 -3.04 -3.21 -0.54
CA LEU A 58 -2.28 -3.10 0.70
C LEU A 58 -3.23 -2.84 1.86
N ASN A 59 -3.19 -3.70 2.88
CA ASN A 59 -3.88 -3.48 4.14
C ASN A 59 -2.93 -2.84 5.14
N LEU A 60 -3.42 -1.78 5.78
CA LEU A 60 -2.71 -0.93 6.71
C LEU A 60 -3.39 -1.02 8.08
N ASP A 61 -2.65 -0.78 9.16
CA ASP A 61 -3.19 -0.83 10.53
C ASP A 61 -4.15 0.32 10.88
N GLY A 62 -4.32 1.26 9.96
CA GLY A 62 -5.29 2.33 10.04
C GLY A 62 -4.72 3.62 10.62
N TYR A 63 -5.56 4.64 10.65
CA TYR A 63 -5.19 5.95 11.16
C TYR A 63 -5.24 5.95 12.69
N THR A 64 -4.10 6.16 13.34
CA THR A 64 -4.06 6.64 14.72
C THR A 64 -4.10 8.17 14.68
N GLU A 65 -5.09 8.76 15.36
CA GLU A 65 -5.21 10.22 15.56
C GLU A 65 -3.94 10.85 16.15
#